data_AF-A0A7C6B0D6-F1
#
_entry.id   AF-A0A7C6B0D6-F1
#
_cell.length_a   1.000
_cell.length_b   1.000
_cell.length_c   1.000
_cell.angle_alpha   90.00
_cell.angle_beta   90.00
_cell.angle_gamma   90.00
#
_symmetry.space_group_name_H-M   'P 1'
#
loop_
_entity.id
_entity.type
_entity.pdbx_description
1 polymer ?
#
loop_
_entity_poly.entity_id
_entity_poly.type
_entity_poly.pdbx_seq_one_letter_code
_entity_poly.pdbx_strand_id
1 'polypeptide(L)'
;MDAEKKQPKLTMKQRKFLKLYFETGNGTQAALAAYDTDDPRAASVIAAENLAKLREPVRALMEAKGISVGRLIEILDEGLQANKVVSAQVLVKQDGSVLKKEDEGMIEVPDHFVRRLYVETAAKWLGLEKEPGAQGNTFNGPVQIIFKRQEK
;
A
#
# COMPACT_ATOMS: atom_id res chain seq x y z
N MET A 1 4.88 16.75 31.09
CA MET A 1 5.53 15.78 31.99
C MET A 1 5.56 14.46 31.25
N ASP A 2 6.51 14.32 30.35
CA ASP A 2 6.62 13.15 29.47
C ASP A 2 7.30 12.03 30.25
N ALA A 3 6.51 11.03 30.61
CA ALA A 3 7.03 9.82 31.23
C ALA A 3 7.95 9.12 30.21
N GLU A 4 9.25 9.22 30.45
CA GLU A 4 10.29 8.49 29.73
C GLU A 4 10.00 6.98 29.87
N LYS A 5 9.29 6.41 28.88
CA LYS A 5 8.96 4.98 28.84
C LYS A 5 10.26 4.20 28.69
N LYS A 6 10.82 3.78 29.83
CA LYS A 6 11.98 2.89 29.90
C LYS A 6 11.67 1.62 29.13
N GLN A 7 12.30 1.43 27.97
CA GLN A 7 12.06 0.24 27.16
C GLN A 7 12.42 -1.01 27.96
N PRO A 8 11.54 -2.03 28.01
CA PRO A 8 11.83 -3.25 28.73
C PRO A 8 13.08 -3.91 28.14
N LYS A 9 14.04 -4.25 29.01
CA LYS A 9 15.30 -4.89 28.61
C LYS A 9 14.99 -6.25 27.99
N LEU A 10 15.28 -6.41 26.70
CA LEU A 10 15.02 -7.66 26.00
C LEU A 10 15.83 -8.83 26.56
N THR A 11 15.14 -9.95 26.78
CA THR A 11 15.77 -11.23 27.12
C THR A 11 16.57 -11.79 25.94
N MET A 12 17.48 -12.73 26.21
CA MET A 12 18.32 -13.35 25.17
C MET A 12 17.48 -14.11 24.14
N LYS A 13 16.43 -14.83 24.58
CA LYS A 13 15.51 -15.56 23.69
C LYS A 13 14.74 -14.60 22.78
N GLN A 14 14.24 -13.48 23.32
CA GLN A 14 13.53 -12.46 22.54
C GLN A 14 14.45 -11.78 21.51
N ARG A 15 15.73 -11.54 21.86
CA ARG A 15 16.70 -11.01 20.89
C ARG A 15 16.98 -11.99 19.75
N LYS A 16 17.15 -13.29 20.06
CA LYS A 16 17.30 -14.35 19.04
C LYS A 16 16.07 -14.42 18.14
N PHE A 17 14.87 -14.37 18.74
CA PHE A 17 13.61 -14.33 18.02
C PHE A 17 13.51 -13.16 17.05
N LEU A 18 13.78 -11.93 17.50
CA LEU A 18 13.71 -10.74 16.64
C LEU A 18 14.72 -10.80 15.50
N LYS A 19 15.94 -11.26 15.76
CA LYS A 19 16.94 -11.44 14.70
C LYS A 19 16.42 -12.37 13.61
N LEU A 20 15.94 -13.55 13.98
CA LEU A 20 15.40 -14.53 13.04
C LEU A 20 14.13 -14.04 12.34
N TYR A 21 13.28 -13.31 13.05
CA TYR A 21 12.06 -12.73 12.48
C TYR A 21 12.37 -11.71 11.37
N PHE A 22 13.36 -10.84 11.58
CA PHE A 22 13.79 -9.89 10.56
C PHE A 22 14.57 -10.51 9.40
N GLU A 23 15.11 -11.72 9.56
CA GLU A 23 15.79 -12.48 8.51
C GLU A 23 14.80 -13.29 7.66
N THR A 24 13.80 -13.93 8.28
CA THR A 24 12.87 -14.84 7.58
C THR A 24 11.53 -14.19 7.20
N GLY A 25 11.13 -13.12 7.89
CA GLY A 25 9.79 -12.53 7.77
C GLY A 25 8.67 -13.42 8.35
N ASN A 26 9.00 -14.55 8.98
CA ASN A 26 8.03 -15.52 9.48
C ASN A 26 8.16 -15.70 10.99
N GLY A 27 7.14 -15.27 11.73
CA GLY A 27 7.10 -15.35 13.20
C GLY A 27 7.17 -16.78 13.73
N THR A 28 6.47 -17.71 13.08
CA THR A 28 6.42 -19.12 13.52
C THR A 28 7.78 -19.79 13.34
N GLN A 29 8.46 -19.58 12.20
CA GLN A 29 9.80 -20.12 11.97
C GLN A 29 10.83 -19.52 12.93
N ALA A 30 10.73 -18.21 13.19
CA ALA A 30 11.58 -17.55 14.18
C ALA A 30 11.35 -18.10 15.59
N ALA A 31 10.11 -18.41 15.97
CA ALA A 31 9.78 -18.98 17.27
C ALA A 31 10.32 -20.42 17.42
N LEU A 32 10.16 -21.28 16.41
CA LEU A 32 10.69 -22.66 16.42
C LEU A 32 12.20 -22.66 16.72
N ALA A 33 12.96 -21.81 16.04
CA ALA A 33 14.41 -21.74 16.19
C ALA A 33 14.90 -20.91 17.41
N ALA A 34 14.10 -19.97 17.92
CA ALA A 34 14.49 -19.14 19.07
C ALA A 34 14.15 -19.79 20.42
N TYR A 35 13.06 -20.57 20.46
CA TYR A 35 12.54 -21.20 21.67
C TYR A 35 12.73 -22.73 21.67
N ASP A 36 13.39 -23.28 20.66
CA ASP A 36 13.68 -24.72 20.50
C ASP A 36 12.41 -25.57 20.71
N THR A 37 11.35 -25.22 19.97
CA THR A 37 10.04 -25.88 20.03
C THR A 37 9.86 -26.78 18.82
N ASP A 38 9.35 -27.99 19.02
CA ASP A 38 9.12 -28.97 17.93
C ASP A 38 7.71 -28.91 17.33
N ASP A 39 6.76 -28.27 18.02
CA ASP A 39 5.38 -28.11 17.56
C ASP A 39 5.15 -26.75 16.86
N PRO A 40 4.82 -26.74 15.55
CA PRO A 40 4.47 -25.53 14.82
C PRO A 40 3.27 -24.77 15.39
N ARG A 41 2.31 -25.46 16.03
CA ARG A 41 1.13 -24.80 16.62
C ARG A 41 1.51 -24.01 17.85
N ALA A 42 2.25 -24.62 18.78
CA ALA A 42 2.81 -23.92 19.93
C ALA A 42 3.70 -22.73 19.49
N ALA A 43 4.55 -22.93 18.47
CA ALA A 43 5.41 -21.87 17.96
C ALA A 43 4.64 -20.66 17.39
N SER A 44 3.48 -20.88 16.75
CA SER A 44 2.67 -19.76 16.23
C SER A 44 2.07 -18.92 17.36
N VAL A 45 1.63 -19.55 18.44
CA VAL A 45 1.12 -18.88 19.65
C VAL A 45 2.24 -18.08 20.31
N ILE A 46 3.42 -18.69 20.49
CA ILE A 46 4.61 -18.01 21.05
C ILE A 46 5.00 -16.81 20.18
N ALA A 47 4.94 -16.93 18.85
CA ALA A 47 5.24 -15.84 17.95
C ALA A 47 4.26 -14.68 18.10
N ALA A 48 2.95 -14.97 18.11
CA ALA A 48 1.90 -13.96 18.28
C ALA A 48 2.05 -13.22 19.61
N GLU A 49 2.29 -13.95 20.71
CA GLU A 49 2.52 -13.34 22.02
C GLU A 49 3.79 -12.48 22.05
N ASN A 50 4.90 -12.96 21.46
CA ASN A 50 6.15 -12.20 21.42
C ASN A 50 5.99 -10.91 20.61
N LEU A 51 5.33 -10.96 19.45
CA LEU A 51 5.10 -9.76 18.64
C LEU A 51 4.21 -8.73 19.36
N ALA A 52 3.19 -9.19 20.11
CA ALA A 52 2.38 -8.31 20.95
C ALA A 52 3.21 -7.65 22.07
N LYS A 53 4.06 -8.41 22.75
CA LYS A 53 4.92 -7.93 23.85
C LYS A 53 6.07 -7.03 23.37
N LEU A 54 6.60 -7.30 22.17
CA LEU A 54 7.77 -6.63 21.60
C LEU A 54 7.41 -5.56 20.56
N ARG A 55 6.16 -5.09 20.52
CA ARG A 55 5.70 -4.10 19.54
C ARG A 55 6.57 -2.85 19.48
N GLU A 56 6.93 -2.27 20.63
CA GLU A 56 7.78 -1.06 20.68
C GLU A 56 9.23 -1.35 20.24
N PRO A 57 9.92 -2.39 20.75
CA PRO A 57 11.23 -2.80 20.21
C PRO A 57 11.23 -3.11 18.71
N VAL A 58 10.20 -3.80 18.21
CA VAL A 58 10.06 -4.12 16.78
C VAL A 58 9.95 -2.82 15.98
N ARG A 59 9.09 -1.89 16.42
CA ARG A 59 8.95 -0.58 15.80
C ARG A 59 10.26 0.19 15.77
N ALA A 60 10.98 0.26 16.89
CA ALA A 60 12.27 0.94 16.97
C ALA A 60 13.31 0.31 16.03
N LEU A 61 13.33 -1.01 15.91
CA LEU A 61 14.21 -1.72 14.97
C LEU A 61 13.82 -1.48 13.51
N MET A 62 12.53 -1.42 13.20
CA MET A 62 12.04 -1.06 11.86
C MET A 62 12.42 0.37 11.50
N GLU A 63 12.24 1.31 12.42
CA GLU A 63 12.66 2.72 12.26
C GLU A 63 14.17 2.83 12.06
N ALA A 64 14.98 2.09 12.83
CA ALA A 64 16.44 2.03 12.65
C ALA A 64 16.87 1.42 11.31
N LYS A 65 16.10 0.48 10.76
CA LYS A 65 16.28 -0.06 9.41
C LYS A 65 15.70 0.85 8.31
N GLY A 66 15.21 2.02 8.67
CA GLY A 66 14.65 3.00 7.75
C GLY A 66 13.25 2.66 7.26
N ILE A 67 12.52 1.73 7.89
CA ILE A 67 11.08 1.52 7.64
C ILE A 67 10.33 2.31 8.72
N SER A 68 10.41 3.63 8.63
CA SER A 68 9.65 4.54 9.49
C SER A 68 8.27 4.81 8.88
N VAL A 69 7.32 5.20 9.74
CA VAL A 69 6.00 5.65 9.27
C VAL A 69 6.14 6.85 8.33
N GLY A 70 7.08 7.75 8.60
CA GLY A 70 7.38 8.89 7.72
C GLY A 70 7.79 8.46 6.32
N ARG A 71 8.73 7.51 6.21
CA ARG A 71 9.17 6.99 4.90
C ARG A 71 8.03 6.28 4.16
N LEU A 72 7.15 5.56 4.86
CA LEU A 72 5.99 4.95 4.23
C LEU A 72 5.04 6.00 3.64
N ILE A 73 4.87 7.14 4.31
CA ILE A 73 4.06 8.27 3.80
C ILE A 73 4.76 8.92 2.60
N GLU A 74 6.09 9.10 2.65
CA GLU A 74 6.87 9.64 1.52
C GLU A 74 6.72 8.76 0.27
N ILE A 75 6.91 7.45 0.41
CA ILE A 75 6.74 6.48 -0.70
C ILE A 75 5.31 6.50 -1.24
N LEU A 76 4.32 6.65 -0.35
CA LEU A 76 2.93 6.75 -0.73
C LEU A 76 2.67 8.02 -1.57
N ASP A 77 3.22 9.17 -1.15
CA ASP A 77 3.11 10.44 -1.88
C ASP A 77 3.82 10.38 -3.24
N GLU A 78 5.02 9.80 -3.31
CA GLU A 78 5.73 9.53 -4.57
C GLU A 78 4.90 8.65 -5.52
N GLY A 79 4.28 7.60 -4.98
CA GLY A 79 3.40 6.70 -5.73
C GLY A 79 2.15 7.39 -6.30
N LEU A 80 1.61 8.39 -5.61
CA LEU A 80 0.50 9.22 -6.10
C LEU A 80 0.90 10.13 -7.27
N GLN A 81 2.20 10.37 -7.47
CA GLN A 81 2.74 11.15 -8.56
C GLN A 81 3.29 10.29 -9.71
N ALA A 82 3.15 8.96 -9.66
CA ALA A 82 3.70 8.04 -10.64
C ALA A 82 3.33 8.40 -12.10
N ASN A 83 4.34 8.47 -12.97
CA ASN A 83 4.19 8.68 -14.40
C ASN A 83 4.63 7.43 -15.17
N LYS A 84 4.01 7.18 -16.31
CA LYS A 84 4.45 6.18 -17.28
C LYS A 84 4.90 6.86 -18.56
N VAL A 85 5.98 6.37 -19.12
CA VAL A 85 6.47 6.83 -20.43
C VAL A 85 5.66 6.13 -21.51
N VAL A 86 4.98 6.90 -22.37
CA VAL A 86 4.23 6.37 -23.50
C VAL A 86 4.86 6.89 -24.80
N SER A 87 5.15 5.97 -25.72
CA SER A 87 5.53 6.33 -27.09
C SER A 87 4.31 6.89 -27.81
N ALA A 88 4.31 8.19 -28.12
CA ALA A 88 3.26 8.78 -28.93
C ALA A 88 3.48 8.37 -30.40
N GLN A 89 2.64 7.46 -30.92
CA GLN A 89 2.53 7.33 -32.36
C GLN A 89 1.81 8.57 -32.88
N VAL A 90 2.52 9.38 -33.67
CA VAL A 90 1.97 10.59 -34.31
C VAL A 90 0.82 10.17 -35.22
N LEU A 91 -0.42 10.38 -34.75
CA LEU A 91 -1.59 10.37 -35.62
C LEU A 91 -1.57 11.66 -36.43
N VAL A 92 -1.51 11.47 -37.75
CA VAL A 92 -1.47 12.46 -38.82
C VAL A 92 -2.44 13.63 -38.53
N LYS A 93 -1.96 14.87 -38.65
CA LYS A 93 -2.83 16.07 -38.60
C LYS A 93 -3.82 16.04 -39.77
N GLN A 94 -4.99 16.67 -39.62
CA GLN A 94 -6.05 16.75 -40.65
C GLN A 94 -5.58 17.29 -42.02
N ASP A 95 -4.39 17.89 -42.12
CA ASP A 95 -3.80 18.44 -43.35
C ASP A 95 -2.82 17.50 -44.06
N GLY A 96 -2.76 16.21 -43.70
CA GLY A 96 -2.04 15.19 -44.49
C GLY A 96 -0.50 15.29 -44.48
N SER A 97 0.09 16.16 -43.67
CA SER A 97 1.55 16.24 -43.51
C SER A 97 2.06 15.22 -42.48
N VAL A 98 2.99 14.37 -42.90
CA VAL A 98 3.70 13.40 -42.07
C VAL A 98 4.94 14.08 -41.48
N LEU A 99 5.00 14.21 -40.15
CA LEU A 99 6.22 14.62 -39.46
C LEU A 99 7.17 13.41 -39.36
N LYS A 100 8.44 13.61 -39.71
CA LYS A 100 9.48 12.58 -39.81
C LYS A 100 9.73 11.88 -38.46
N LYS A 101 10.05 10.59 -38.54
CA LYS A 101 10.27 9.59 -37.47
C LYS A 101 11.46 9.84 -36.51
N GLU A 102 12.05 11.02 -36.49
CA GLU A 102 13.33 11.25 -35.78
C GLU A 102 13.16 11.86 -34.38
N ASP A 103 12.00 12.47 -34.09
CA ASP A 103 11.65 12.95 -32.75
C ASP A 103 10.55 12.06 -32.16
N GLU A 104 10.87 10.82 -31.81
CA GLU A 104 10.00 10.00 -30.96
C GLU A 104 9.96 10.63 -29.56
N GLY A 105 9.12 11.66 -29.40
CA GLY A 105 8.89 12.31 -28.13
C GLY A 105 8.26 11.32 -27.16
N MET A 106 9.06 10.77 -26.26
CA MET A 106 8.58 10.08 -25.07
C MET A 106 7.72 11.07 -24.27
N ILE A 107 6.42 10.83 -24.19
CA ILE A 107 5.51 11.66 -23.39
C ILE A 107 5.36 10.99 -22.04
N GLU A 108 5.70 11.73 -20.98
CA GLU A 108 5.36 11.33 -19.62
C GLU A 108 3.88 11.59 -19.37
N VAL A 109 3.12 10.51 -19.20
CA VAL A 109 1.69 10.57 -18.90
C VAL A 109 1.49 10.06 -17.47
N PRO A 110 0.65 10.70 -16.66
CA PRO A 110 0.21 10.15 -15.38
C PRO A 110 -0.19 8.68 -15.47
N ASP A 111 0.45 7.83 -14.65
CA ASP A 111 0.05 6.43 -14.53
C ASP A 111 -1.14 6.31 -13.57
N HIS A 112 -2.33 6.54 -14.10
CA HIS A 112 -3.57 6.46 -13.31
C HIS A 112 -3.79 5.10 -12.64
N PHE A 113 -3.26 4.00 -13.19
CA PHE A 113 -3.43 2.68 -12.59
C PHE A 113 -2.59 2.55 -11.32
N VAL A 114 -1.31 2.90 -11.41
CA VAL A 114 -0.38 2.88 -10.26
C VAL A 114 -0.84 3.88 -9.20
N ARG A 115 -1.19 5.10 -9.60
CA ARG A 115 -1.72 6.13 -8.68
C ARG A 115 -2.95 5.65 -7.93
N ARG A 116 -3.92 5.01 -8.62
CA ARG A 116 -5.12 4.46 -7.97
C ARG A 116 -4.77 3.41 -6.92
N LEU A 117 -3.80 2.54 -7.18
CA LEU A 117 -3.39 1.52 -6.22
C LEU A 117 -2.85 2.14 -4.92
N TYR A 118 -2.06 3.21 -5.03
CA TYR A 118 -1.57 3.96 -3.88
C TYR A 118 -2.70 4.69 -3.14
N VAL A 119 -3.66 5.29 -3.86
CA VAL A 119 -4.88 5.87 -3.25
C VAL A 119 -5.68 4.82 -2.48
N GLU A 120 -5.92 3.65 -3.07
CA GLU A 120 -6.64 2.56 -2.41
C GLU A 120 -5.91 2.11 -1.15
N THR A 121 -4.59 1.95 -1.22
CA THR A 121 -3.76 1.58 -0.06
C THR A 121 -3.88 2.62 1.05
N ALA A 122 -3.81 3.92 0.71
CA ALA A 122 -4.03 5.01 1.66
C ALA A 122 -5.43 4.96 2.29
N ALA A 123 -6.47 4.74 1.47
CA ALA A 123 -7.85 4.67 1.93
C ALA A 123 -8.07 3.52 2.92
N LYS A 124 -7.47 2.35 2.66
CA LYS A 124 -7.49 1.21 3.59
C LYS A 124 -6.82 1.55 4.93
N TRP A 125 -5.66 2.22 4.88
CA TRP A 125 -4.94 2.62 6.09
C TRP A 125 -5.71 3.64 6.94
N LEU A 126 -6.48 4.51 6.29
CA LEU A 126 -7.34 5.49 6.95
C LEU A 126 -8.71 4.91 7.37
N GLY A 127 -9.00 3.65 7.04
CA GLY A 127 -10.29 3.03 7.33
C GLY A 127 -11.47 3.63 6.54
N LEU A 128 -11.21 4.25 5.39
CA LEU A 128 -12.22 4.84 4.50
C LEU A 128 -12.84 3.81 3.55
N GLU A 129 -12.78 2.52 3.89
CA GLU A 129 -13.34 1.47 3.06
C GLU A 129 -14.86 1.63 2.94
N LYS A 130 -15.35 1.56 1.71
CA LYS A 130 -16.78 1.44 1.47
C LYS A 130 -17.19 0.03 1.91
N GLU A 131 -18.13 -0.08 2.83
CA GLU A 131 -18.65 -1.38 3.25
C GLU A 131 -19.05 -2.23 2.03
N PRO A 132 -18.72 -3.54 1.99
CA PRO A 132 -18.95 -4.42 0.84
C PRO A 132 -20.44 -4.73 0.55
N GLY A 133 -21.36 -3.88 1.01
CA GLY A 133 -22.80 -3.97 0.77
C GLY A 133 -23.47 -2.64 0.40
N ALA A 134 -22.75 -1.52 0.35
CA ALA A 134 -23.32 -0.24 -0.06
C ALA A 134 -23.45 -0.18 -1.59
N GLN A 135 -24.43 -0.93 -2.13
CA GLN A 135 -24.97 -0.72 -3.47
C GLN A 135 -25.32 0.77 -3.58
N GLY A 136 -24.49 1.52 -4.31
CA GLY A 136 -24.93 2.80 -4.82
C GLY A 136 -26.12 2.48 -5.71
N ASN A 137 -27.29 3.01 -5.38
CA ASN A 137 -28.44 3.00 -6.27
C ASN A 137 -28.00 3.62 -7.60
N THR A 138 -27.56 2.80 -8.54
CA THR A 138 -27.53 3.17 -9.94
C THR A 138 -29.00 3.30 -10.31
N PHE A 139 -29.49 4.54 -10.34
CA PHE A 139 -30.77 4.88 -10.94
C PHE A 139 -30.65 4.57 -12.45
N ASN A 140 -30.79 3.29 -12.79
CA ASN A 140 -30.73 2.78 -14.15
C ASN A 140 -32.16 2.58 -14.67
N GLY A 141 -32.99 3.61 -14.48
CA GLY A 141 -34.29 3.71 -15.13
C GLY A 141 -34.12 4.47 -16.46
N PRO A 142 -34.75 4.03 -17.55
CA PRO A 142 -34.70 4.78 -18.81
C PRO A 142 -35.30 6.17 -18.59
N VAL A 143 -34.51 7.22 -18.83
CA VAL A 143 -34.98 8.60 -18.84
C VAL A 143 -35.95 8.75 -20.02
N GLN A 144 -37.25 8.74 -19.75
CA GLN A 144 -38.25 9.12 -20.75
C GLN A 144 -38.29 10.64 -20.85
N ILE A 145 -37.63 11.19 -21.87
CA ILE A 145 -37.78 12.60 -22.24
C ILE A 145 -39.12 12.74 -23.00
N ILE A 146 -40.15 13.21 -22.32
CA ILE A 146 -41.46 13.51 -22.93
C ILE A 146 -41.41 14.95 -23.48
N PHE A 147 -41.31 15.09 -24.79
CA PHE A 147 -41.50 16.39 -25.46
C PHE A 147 -42.99 16.74 -25.49
N LYS A 148 -43.44 17.64 -24.61
CA LYS A 148 -44.75 18.28 -24.78
C LYS A 148 -44.65 19.35 -25.86
N ARG A 149 -45.25 19.08 -27.03
CA ARG A 149 -45.49 20.06 -28.08
C ARG A 149 -46.43 21.14 -27.53
N GLN A 150 -45.97 22.38 -27.45
CA GLN A 150 -46.84 23.53 -27.20
C GLN A 150 -47.58 23.82 -28.51
N GLU A 151 -48.90 23.58 -28.54
CA GLU A 151 -49.74 24.11 -29.61
C GLU A 151 -49.94 25.62 -29.39
N LYS A 152 -49.88 26.36 -30.49
CA LYS A 152 -50.03 27.82 -30.56
C LYS A 152 -51.47 28.25 -30.30
#